data_AF-Q983T2-F1
#
_entry.id   AF-Q983T2-F1
#
_cell.length_a   1.000
_cell.length_b   1.000
_cell.length_c   1.000
_cell.angle_alpha   90.00
_cell.angle_beta   90.00
_cell.angle_gamma   90.00
#
_symmetry.space_group_name_H-M   'P 1'
#
loop_
_entity.id
_entity.type
_entity.pdbx_description
1 polymer ?
#
loop_
_entity_poly.entity_id
_entity_poly.type
_entity_poly.pdbx_seq_one_letter_code
_entity_poly.pdbx_strand_id
1 'polypeptide(L)' 'MRCEGVRCSALTGEVGKSTACGVYETRPDVCRACMPGDEECLMARAAHGLAVG' A
#
# COMPACT_ATOMS: atom_id res chain seq x y z
N MET A 1 15.46 1.96 0.20
CA MET A 1 14.24 1.78 -0.61
C MET A 1 14.63 1.87 -2.08
N ARG A 2 14.21 0.92 -2.92
CA ARG A 2 14.31 1.05 -4.38
C ARG A 2 12.90 1.26 -4.93
N CYS A 3 12.76 2.19 -5.87
CA CYS A 3 11.46 2.54 -6.45
C CYS A 3 11.47 2.26 -7.96
N GLU A 4 10.31 1.85 -8.48
CA GLU A 4 9.99 1.82 -9.90
C GLU A 4 8.97 2.92 -10.17
N GLY A 5 9.44 4.01 -10.79
CA GLY A 5 8.67 5.25 -10.86
C GLY A 5 8.38 5.80 -9.46
N VAL A 6 7.10 6.04 -9.16
CA VAL A 6 6.64 6.59 -7.87
C VAL A 6 6.31 5.53 -6.82
N ARG A 7 6.56 4.24 -7.10
CA ARG A 7 6.17 3.13 -6.22
C ARG A 7 7.38 2.33 -5.77
N CYS A 8 7.29 1.72 -4.60
CA CYS A 8 8.30 0.77 -4.11
C CYS A 8 8.41 -0.43 -5.05
N SER A 9 9.62 -0.85 -5.41
CA SER A 9 9.88 -1.98 -6.31
C SER A 9 9.44 -3.33 -5.73
N ALA A 10 9.16 -3.41 -4.43
CA ALA A 10 8.66 -4.61 -3.77
C ALA A 10 7.13 -4.70 -3.73
N LEU A 11 6.42 -3.71 -4.27
CA LEU A 11 4.96 -3.75 -4.40
C LEU A 11 4.59 -4.73 -5.51
N THR A 12 3.73 -5.69 -5.20
CA THR A 12 3.26 -6.71 -6.15
C THR A 12 1.77 -6.57 -6.42
N GLY A 13 1.33 -7.02 -7.60
CA GLY A 13 -0.06 -6.93 -8.02
C GLY A 13 -0.47 -5.56 -8.54
N GLU A 14 -1.77 -5.25 -8.46
CA GLU A 14 -2.38 -4.05 -9.03
C GLU A 14 -3.13 -3.25 -7.96
N VAL A 15 -2.74 -1.99 -7.78
CA VAL A 15 -3.38 -1.06 -6.83
C VAL A 15 -4.83 -0.82 -7.24
N GLY A 16 -5.74 -0.82 -6.26
CA GLY A 16 -7.18 -0.72 -6.50
C GLY A 16 -7.84 -2.05 -6.86
N LYS A 17 -7.08 -3.14 -6.99
CA LYS A 17 -7.58 -4.51 -7.14
C LYS A 17 -6.99 -5.39 -6.04
N SER A 18 -5.99 -6.19 -6.38
CA SER A 18 -5.24 -7.05 -5.46
C SER A 18 -3.77 -6.65 -5.50
N THR A 19 -3.28 -6.05 -4.42
CA THR A 19 -1.88 -5.64 -4.28
C THR A 19 -1.36 -6.02 -2.89
N ALA A 20 -0.07 -6.33 -2.81
CA ALA A 20 0.60 -6.70 -1.57
C ALA A 20 2.04 -6.19 -1.55
N CYS A 21 2.65 -6.18 -0.36
CA CYS A 21 4.08 -5.91 -0.23
C CYS A 21 4.82 -7.23 -0.17
N GLY A 22 5.75 -7.47 -1.11
CA GLY A 22 6.57 -8.67 -1.14
C GLY A 22 7.63 -8.75 -0.03
N VAL A 23 7.81 -7.68 0.74
CA VAL A 23 8.78 -7.57 1.85
C VAL A 23 8.10 -7.17 3.16
N TYR A 24 6.88 -7.66 3.40
CA TYR A 24 6.02 -7.22 4.51
C TYR A 24 6.74 -7.23 5.87
N GLU A 25 7.43 -8.32 6.20
CA GLU A 25 8.19 -8.49 7.45
C GLU A 25 9.29 -7.43 7.61
N THR A 26 9.97 -7.10 6.52
CA THR A 26 11.10 -6.16 6.47
C THR A 26 10.71 -4.80 5.91
N ARG A 27 9.42 -4.44 6.01
CA ARG A 27 8.93 -3.12 5.55
C ARG A 27 9.75 -1.99 6.19
N PRO A 28 10.21 -1.02 5.39
CA PRO A 28 10.88 0.17 5.90
C PRO A 28 9.88 1.06 6.66
N ASP A 29 10.39 1.90 7.55
CA ASP A 29 9.57 2.68 8.50
C ASP A 29 8.49 3.52 7.81
N VAL A 30 8.82 4.14 6.67
CA VAL A 30 7.86 4.93 5.88
C VAL A 30 6.65 4.12 5.40
N CYS A 31 6.81 2.81 5.17
CA CYS A 31 5.70 1.92 4.79
C CYS A 31 4.94 1.38 6.02
N ARG A 32 5.48 1.53 7.23
CA ARG A 32 4.79 1.19 8.49
C ARG A 32 3.97 2.35 9.04
N ALA A 33 4.21 3.57 8.56
CA ALA A 33 3.42 4.74 8.91
C ALA A 33 1.97 4.66 8.40
N CYS A 34 1.70 3.83 7.39
CA CYS A 34 0.35 3.58 6.87
C CYS A 34 -0.08 2.16 7.26
N MET A 35 -1.03 2.03 8.19
CA MET A 35 -1.58 0.73 8.57
C MET A 35 -2.91 0.44 7.88
N PRO A 36 -3.25 -0.85 7.67
CA PRO A 36 -4.58 -1.22 7.21
C PRO A 36 -5.67 -0.68 8.15
N GLY A 37 -6.58 0.12 7.62
CA GLY A 37 -7.70 0.71 8.37
C GLY A 37 -7.47 2.15 8.85
N ASP A 38 -6.25 2.68 8.79
CA ASP A 38 -5.98 4.07 9.12
C ASP A 38 -6.59 5.04 8.10
N GLU A 39 -6.66 6.32 8.42
CA GLU A 39 -7.26 7.36 7.57
C GLU A 39 -6.68 7.33 6.14
N GLU A 40 -5.36 7.27 6.00
CA GLU A 40 -4.69 7.20 4.69
C GLU A 40 -5.04 5.93 3.92
N CYS A 41 -5.22 4.81 4.64
CA CYS A 41 -5.67 3.57 4.03
C CYS A 41 -7.11 3.71 3.51
N LEU A 42 -8.02 4.24 4.33
CA LEU A 42 -9.42 4.40 3.97
C LEU A 42 -9.61 5.40 2.82
N MET A 43 -8.87 6.52 2.83
CA MET A 43 -8.86 7.48 1.73
C MET A 43 -8.41 6.82 0.42
N ALA A 44 -7.31 6.06 0.44
CA ALA A 44 -6.83 5.36 -0.73
C ALA A 44 -7.85 4.33 -1.23
N ARG A 45 -8.48 3.57 -0.33
CA ARG A 45 -9.54 2.61 -0.66
C ARG A 45 -10.72 3.29 -1.33
N ALA A 46 -11.21 4.38 -0.75
CA ALA A 46 -12.32 5.16 -1.29
C ALA A 46 -12.00 5.72 -2.69
N ALA A 47 -10.79 6.26 -2.90
CA ALA A 47 -10.35 6.76 -4.20
C ALA A 47 -10.32 5.67 -5.30
N HIS A 48 -10.20 4.40 -4.89
CA HIS A 48 -10.25 3.24 -5.78
C HIS A 48 -11.60 2.52 -5.80
N GLY A 49 -12.64 3.06 -5.15
CA GLY A 49 -13.97 2.45 -5.08
C GLY A 49 -14.02 1.14 -4.27
N LEU A 50 -13.04 0.92 -3.39
CA LEU A 50 -12.99 -0.23 -2.50
C LEU A 50 -13.77 0.06 -1.21
N ALA A 51 -14.39 -0.99 -0.65
CA ALA A 51 -15.12 -0.87 0.62
C ALA A 51 -14.19 -0.37 1.75
N VAL A 52 -14.63 0.67 2.46
CA VAL A 52 -14.01 1.14 3.71
C VAL A 52 -14.75 0.44 4.85
N GLY A 53 -14.04 -0.38 5.60
CA GLY A 53 -14.60 -1.18 6.70
C GLY A 53 -13.70 -1.07 7.92
#